data_AF-A0A1M3INZ0-F1
#
_entry.id   AF-A0A1M3INZ0-F1
#
_cell.length_a   1.000
_cell.length_b   1.000
_cell.length_c   1.000
_cell.angle_alpha   90.00
_cell.angle_beta   90.00
_cell.angle_gamma   90.00
#
_symmetry.space_group_name_H-M   'P 1'
#
loop_
_entity.id
_entity.type
_entity.pdbx_description
1 polymer ?
#
loop_
_entity_poly.entity_id
_entity_poly.type
_entity_poly.pdbx_seq_one_letter_code
_entity_poly.pdbx_strand_id
1 'polypeptide(L)'
;MLSFKNLQQLYALFICLISMIVLLISSGNFLDELTRLTLPTYRNAVQLIDFHSNEAYLKRLSLNKTEFSEAKLLPAEKLKEKRLEARQYFLDVERYRAIENLIKTIQWAFVALVFFLIHWRLYKKSNSI
;
A
#
# COMPACT_ATOMS: atom_id res chain seq x y z
N MET A 1 -43.89 10.94 13.71
CA MET A 1 -43.31 12.30 13.59
C MET A 1 -41.87 12.22 14.09
N LEU A 2 -40.86 12.19 13.21
CA LEU A 2 -39.46 12.16 13.65
C LEU A 2 -39.13 13.53 14.24
N SER A 3 -38.76 13.60 15.52
CA SER A 3 -38.25 14.82 16.12
C SER A 3 -36.88 15.17 15.51
N PHE A 4 -36.59 16.46 15.35
CA PHE A 4 -35.30 16.96 14.83
C PHE A 4 -34.09 16.37 15.59
N LYS A 5 -34.24 16.15 16.91
CA LYS A 5 -33.25 15.45 17.74
C LYS A 5 -32.97 14.02 17.26
N ASN A 6 -34.01 13.24 16.96
CA ASN A 6 -33.88 11.86 16.50
C ASN A 6 -33.23 11.81 15.11
N LEU A 7 -33.49 12.80 14.25
CA LEU A 7 -32.85 12.91 12.94
C LEU A 7 -31.35 13.21 13.06
N GLN A 8 -30.97 14.14 13.95
CA GLN A 8 -29.56 14.46 14.21
C GLN A 8 -28.79 13.29 14.82
N GLN A 9 -29.40 12.54 15.75
CA GLN A 9 -28.80 11.34 16.33
C GLN A 9 -28.57 10.25 15.28
N LEU A 10 -29.57 9.99 14.44
CA LEU A 10 -29.48 9.00 13.37
C LEU A 10 -28.39 9.38 12.36
N TYR A 11 -28.33 10.65 11.96
CA TYR A 11 -27.27 11.16 11.08
C TYR A 11 -25.88 10.98 11.70
N ALA A 12 -25.70 11.37 12.96
CA ALA A 12 -24.41 11.24 13.63
C ALA A 12 -23.95 9.78 13.73
N LEU A 13 -24.85 8.85 14.06
CA LEU A 13 -24.57 7.42 14.09
C LEU A 13 -24.20 6.87 12.71
N PHE A 14 -24.92 7.28 11.67
CA PHE A 14 -24.64 6.86 10.30
C PHE A 14 -23.24 7.30 9.83
N ILE A 15 -22.85 8.55 10.11
CA ILE A 15 -21.49 9.03 9.78
C ILE A 15 -20.43 8.30 10.62
N CYS A 16 -20.71 7.98 11.89
CA CYS A 16 -19.81 7.18 12.71
C CYS A 16 -19.61 5.78 12.11
N LEU A 17 -20.68 5.14 11.62
CA LEU A 17 -20.60 3.84 10.96
C LEU A 17 -19.75 3.90 9.69
N ILE A 18 -19.99 4.89 8.82
CA ILE A 18 -19.19 5.08 7.60
C ILE A 18 -17.71 5.29 7.97
N SER A 19 -17.43 6.14 8.95
CA SER A 19 -16.06 6.42 9.39
C SER A 19 -15.37 5.15 9.91
N MET A 20 -16.09 4.29 10.64
CA MET A 20 -15.58 2.99 11.09
C MET A 20 -15.25 2.05 9.93
N ILE A 21 -16.08 1.99 8.89
CA ILE A 21 -15.82 1.19 7.69
C ILE A 21 -14.55 1.69 6.99
N VAL A 22 -14.41 3.01 6.83
CA VAL A 22 -13.21 3.62 6.22
C VAL A 22 -11.95 3.33 7.05
N LEU A 23 -12.04 3.43 8.38
CA LEU A 23 -10.93 3.11 9.29
C LEU A 23 -10.55 1.63 9.21
N LEU A 24 -11.52 0.72 9.11
CA LEU A 24 -11.27 -0.71 8.98
C LEU A 24 -10.54 -1.03 7.67
N ILE A 25 -11.03 -0.50 6.55
CA ILE A 25 -10.39 -0.67 5.23
C ILE A 25 -8.98 -0.05 5.24
N SER A 26 -8.82 1.15 5.80
CA SER A 26 -7.52 1.82 5.92
C SER A 26 -6.54 1.02 6.77
N SER A 27 -7.02 0.36 7.83
CA SER A 27 -6.18 -0.51 8.67
C SER A 27 -5.68 -1.73 7.90
N GLY A 28 -6.53 -2.34 7.08
CA GLY A 28 -6.14 -3.44 6.17
C GLY A 28 -5.06 -3.00 5.18
N ASN A 29 -5.26 -1.86 4.51
CA ASN A 29 -4.29 -1.30 3.57
C ASN A 29 -2.97 -0.93 4.26
N PHE A 30 -3.04 -0.40 5.49
CA PHE A 30 -1.86 -0.05 6.27
C PHE A 30 -1.02 -1.29 6.57
N LEU A 31 -1.65 -2.38 7.02
CA LEU A 31 -0.96 -3.65 7.26
C LEU A 31 -0.36 -4.21 5.98
N ASP A 32 -1.09 -4.13 4.87
CA ASP A 32 -0.62 -4.61 3.57
C ASP A 32 0.68 -3.90 3.16
N GLU A 33 0.69 -2.57 3.19
CA GLU A 33 1.87 -1.78 2.82
C GLU A 33 2.98 -1.87 3.86
N LEU A 34 2.65 -2.07 5.14
CA LEU A 34 3.64 -2.34 6.18
C LEU A 34 4.39 -3.64 5.89
N THR A 35 3.70 -4.71 5.49
CA THR A 35 4.39 -5.96 5.11
C THR A 35 5.23 -5.80 3.84
N ARG A 36 4.80 -4.97 2.88
CA ARG A 36 5.63 -4.62 1.70
C ARG A 36 6.91 -3.90 2.11
N LEU A 37 6.84 -3.04 3.14
CA LEU A 37 7.98 -2.31 3.65
C LEU A 37 8.93 -3.16 4.51
N THR A 38 8.40 -4.02 5.40
CA THR A 38 9.20 -4.78 6.37
C THR A 38 9.69 -6.11 5.84
N LEU A 39 8.95 -6.75 4.93
CA LEU A 39 9.24 -8.07 4.37
C LEU A 39 9.24 -8.06 2.82
N PRO A 40 9.95 -7.12 2.17
CA PRO A 40 9.88 -6.94 0.72
C PRO A 40 10.36 -8.18 -0.05
N THR A 41 11.34 -8.92 0.50
CA THR A 41 11.89 -10.12 -0.13
C THR A 41 10.91 -11.30 -0.12
N TYR A 42 10.19 -11.50 0.98
CA TYR A 42 9.23 -12.59 1.09
C TYR A 42 7.99 -12.32 0.23
N ARG A 43 7.48 -11.08 0.29
CA ARG A 43 6.30 -10.67 -0.47
C ARG A 43 6.51 -10.69 -1.98
N ASN A 44 7.69 -10.29 -2.44
CA ASN A 44 8.04 -10.22 -3.86
C ASN A 44 8.90 -11.41 -4.32
N ALA A 45 8.88 -12.54 -3.61
CA ALA A 45 9.75 -13.68 -3.88
C ALA A 45 9.63 -14.19 -5.34
N VAL A 46 8.41 -14.21 -5.88
CA VAL A 46 8.15 -14.63 -7.27
C VAL A 46 8.87 -13.73 -8.27
N GLN A 47 8.83 -12.41 -8.09
CA GLN A 47 9.55 -11.47 -8.99
C GLN A 47 11.06 -11.50 -8.73
N LEU A 48 11.49 -11.78 -7.49
CA LEU A 48 12.90 -11.85 -7.13
C LEU A 48 13.61 -13.08 -7.69
N ILE A 49 12.87 -14.16 -8.01
CA ILE A 49 13.41 -15.33 -8.71
C ILE A 49 14.03 -14.94 -10.05
N ASP A 50 13.46 -13.97 -10.75
CA ASP A 50 14.00 -13.49 -12.04
C ASP A 50 15.38 -12.86 -11.92
N PHE A 51 15.77 -12.45 -10.71
CA PHE A 51 17.08 -11.90 -10.42
C PHE A 51 17.99 -12.92 -9.73
N HIS A 52 17.63 -14.20 -9.63
CA HIS A 52 18.41 -15.20 -8.90
C HIS A 52 19.68 -15.62 -9.66
N SER A 53 19.57 -15.85 -10.97
CA SER A 53 20.69 -16.23 -11.85
C SER A 53 20.72 -15.40 -13.13
N ASN A 54 21.84 -15.47 -13.87
CA ASN A 54 21.98 -14.77 -15.14
C ASN A 54 21.00 -15.32 -16.20
N GLU A 55 20.73 -16.62 -16.19
CA GLU A 55 19.77 -17.26 -17.09
C GLU A 55 18.34 -16.80 -16.80
N ALA A 56 17.95 -16.75 -15.52
CA ALA A 56 16.64 -16.24 -15.10
C ALA A 56 16.47 -14.77 -15.49
N TYR A 57 17.52 -13.97 -15.31
CA TYR A 57 17.51 -12.55 -15.65
C TYR A 57 17.40 -12.33 -17.17
N LEU A 58 18.13 -13.10 -17.97
CA LEU A 58 18.00 -13.08 -19.43
C LEU A 58 16.61 -13.54 -19.89
N LYS A 59 16.01 -14.54 -19.22
CA LYS A 59 14.63 -14.96 -19.50
C LYS A 59 13.63 -13.84 -19.23
N ARG A 60 13.78 -13.09 -18.13
CA ARG A 60 12.96 -11.90 -17.85
C ARG A 60 13.12 -10.84 -18.94
N LEU A 61 14.34 -10.58 -19.38
CA LEU A 61 14.62 -9.60 -20.44
C LEU A 61 14.11 -10.03 -21.82
N SER A 62 13.87 -11.31 -22.06
CA SER A 62 13.42 -11.83 -23.37
C SER A 62 12.11 -11.21 -23.89
N LEU A 63 11.31 -10.62 -22.99
CA LEU A 63 10.12 -9.84 -23.34
C LEU A 63 10.46 -8.56 -24.13
N ASN A 64 11.66 -8.00 -23.94
CA ASN A 64 12.20 -6.87 -24.69
C ASN A 64 13.41 -7.31 -25.51
N LYS A 65 13.21 -7.53 -26.81
CA LYS A 65 14.25 -8.03 -27.74
C LYS A 65 15.53 -7.17 -27.75
N THR A 66 15.40 -5.86 -27.54
CA THR A 66 16.54 -4.93 -27.53
C THR A 66 17.39 -5.12 -26.27
N GLU A 67 16.77 -5.03 -25.09
CA GLU A 67 17.46 -5.22 -23.81
C GLU A 67 18.06 -6.63 -23.68
N PHE A 68 17.36 -7.65 -24.19
CA PHE A 68 17.86 -9.02 -24.22
C PHE A 68 19.13 -9.15 -25.07
N SER A 69 19.13 -8.58 -26.28
CA SER A 69 20.26 -8.67 -27.20
C SER A 69 21.49 -7.96 -26.64
N GLU A 70 21.30 -6.78 -26.05
CA GLU A 70 22.36 -6.05 -25.36
C GLU A 70 22.91 -6.82 -24.15
N ALA A 71 22.02 -7.36 -23.31
CA ALA A 71 22.42 -8.10 -22.11
C ALA A 71 23.13 -9.41 -22.42
N LYS A 72 22.75 -10.11 -23.51
CA LYS A 72 23.37 -11.37 -23.93
C LYS A 72 24.81 -11.21 -24.43
N LEU A 73 25.18 -10.02 -24.91
CA LEU A 73 26.53 -9.70 -25.37
C LEU A 73 27.48 -9.34 -24.22
N LEU A 74 26.96 -9.11 -23.00
CA LEU A 74 27.78 -8.76 -21.85
C LEU A 74 28.57 -9.97 -21.33
N PRO A 75 29.82 -9.74 -20.85
CA PRO A 75 30.53 -10.73 -20.05
C PRO A 75 29.72 -11.14 -18.80
N ALA A 76 29.89 -12.39 -18.36
CA ALA A 76 29.11 -12.96 -17.25
C ALA A 76 29.17 -12.13 -15.96
N GLU A 77 30.33 -11.55 -15.63
CA GLU A 77 30.47 -10.68 -14.45
C GLU A 77 29.72 -9.35 -14.61
N LYS A 78 29.78 -8.71 -15.77
CA LYS A 78 29.02 -7.47 -16.04
C LYS A 78 27.50 -7.73 -16.03
N LEU A 79 27.08 -8.88 -16.54
CA LEU A 79 25.67 -9.28 -16.49
C LEU A 79 25.20 -9.51 -15.05
N LYS A 80 26.05 -10.11 -14.21
CA LYS A 80 25.78 -10.30 -12.78
C LYS A 80 25.67 -8.98 -12.05
N GLU A 81 26.56 -8.02 -12.29
CA GLU A 81 26.47 -6.67 -11.72
C GLU A 81 25.15 -5.99 -12.09
N LYS A 82 24.81 -5.96 -13.39
CA LYS A 82 23.56 -5.37 -13.89
C LYS A 82 22.32 -6.05 -13.31
N ARG A 83 22.34 -7.38 -13.12
CA ARG A 83 21.28 -8.14 -12.45
C ARG A 83 21.11 -7.73 -10.99
N LEU A 84 22.21 -7.59 -10.24
CA LEU A 84 22.17 -7.20 -8.83
C LEU A 84 21.70 -5.75 -8.66
N GLU A 85 22.15 -4.85 -9.53
CA GLU A 85 21.68 -3.47 -9.57
C GLU A 85 20.18 -3.40 -9.88
N ALA A 86 19.71 -4.12 -10.90
CA ALA A 86 18.29 -4.18 -11.24
C ALA A 86 17.44 -4.78 -10.12
N ARG A 87 17.97 -5.77 -9.38
CA ARG A 87 17.31 -6.33 -8.19
C ARG A 87 17.18 -5.29 -7.09
N GLN A 88 18.26 -4.55 -6.81
CA GLN A 88 18.27 -3.52 -5.78
C GLN A 88 17.31 -2.38 -6.14
N TYR A 89 17.36 -1.90 -7.39
CA TYR A 89 16.44 -0.91 -7.92
C TYR A 89 14.97 -1.34 -7.77
N PHE A 90 14.64 -2.60 -8.11
CA PHE A 90 13.29 -3.12 -7.94
C PHE A 90 12.83 -3.06 -6.47
N LEU A 91 13.69 -3.48 -5.53
CA LEU A 91 13.38 -3.44 -4.10
C LEU A 91 13.21 -1.99 -3.59
N ASP A 92 14.03 -1.07 -4.08
CA ASP A 92 13.95 0.34 -3.71
C ASP A 92 12.66 0.97 -4.23
N VAL A 93 12.27 0.69 -5.48
CA VAL A 93 10.99 1.14 -6.05
C VAL A 93 9.80 0.62 -5.23
N GLU A 94 9.78 -0.68 -4.91
CA GLU A 94 8.70 -1.25 -4.08
C GLU A 94 8.67 -0.63 -2.67
N ARG A 95 9.84 -0.34 -2.09
CA ARG A 95 9.95 0.35 -0.81
C ARG A 95 9.39 1.76 -0.86
N TYR A 96 9.78 2.57 -1.84
CA TYR A 96 9.28 3.94 -1.97
C TYR A 96 7.77 3.97 -2.23
N ARG A 97 7.26 3.04 -3.06
CA ARG A 97 5.82 2.89 -3.29
C ARG A 97 5.09 2.54 -2.00
N ALA A 98 5.62 1.61 -1.19
CA ALA A 98 5.03 1.26 0.10
C ALA A 98 4.97 2.46 1.04
N ILE A 99 6.04 3.26 1.12
CA ILE A 99 6.08 4.48 1.93
C ILE A 99 5.04 5.50 1.46
N GLU A 100 4.96 5.76 0.15
CA GLU A 100 3.98 6.68 -0.42
C GLU A 100 2.54 6.25 -0.07
N ASN A 101 2.24 4.96 -0.25
CA ASN A 101 0.92 4.42 0.06
C ASN A 101 0.62 4.46 1.57
N LEU A 102 1.58 4.15 2.43
CA LEU A 102 1.43 4.29 3.88
C LEU A 102 1.07 5.72 4.29
N ILE A 103 1.77 6.72 3.73
CA ILE A 103 1.47 8.14 3.99
C ILE A 103 0.02 8.46 3.61
N LYS A 104 -0.40 8.06 2.40
CA LYS A 104 -1.78 8.26 1.93
C LYS A 104 -2.80 7.56 2.83
N THR A 105 -2.54 6.32 3.24
CA THR A 105 -3.43 5.57 4.13
C THR A 105 -3.54 6.22 5.51
N ILE A 106 -2.44 6.70 6.08
CA ILE A 106 -2.43 7.42 7.36
C ILE A 106 -3.24 8.72 7.26
N GLN A 107 -3.10 9.46 6.16
CA GLN A 107 -3.89 10.69 5.93
C GLN A 107 -5.39 10.39 5.93
N TRP A 108 -5.83 9.37 5.20
CA TRP A 108 -7.24 8.96 5.16
C TRP A 108 -7.74 8.46 6.51
N ALA A 109 -6.95 7.66 7.22
CA ALA A 109 -7.28 7.21 8.56
C ALA A 109 -7.43 8.38 9.53
N PHE A 110 -6.54 9.39 9.46
CA PHE A 110 -6.62 10.58 10.28
C PHE A 110 -7.90 11.39 10.01
N VAL A 111 -8.23 11.63 8.73
CA VAL A 111 -9.47 12.32 8.36
C VAL A 111 -10.70 11.56 8.87
N ALA A 112 -10.77 10.25 8.63
CA ALA A 112 -11.87 9.42 9.09
C ALA A 112 -12.00 9.42 10.63
N LEU A 113 -10.88 9.40 11.34
CA LEU A 113 -10.84 9.50 12.80
C LEU A 113 -11.38 10.85 13.29
N VAL A 114 -10.98 11.97 12.68
CA VAL A 114 -11.50 13.30 13.03
C VAL A 114 -13.01 13.38 12.80
N PHE A 115 -13.50 12.90 11.65
CA PHE A 115 -14.93 12.83 11.36
C PHE A 115 -15.68 12.00 12.39
N PHE A 116 -15.17 10.82 12.72
CA PHE A 116 -15.73 9.96 13.74
C PHE A 116 -15.81 10.68 15.10
N LEU A 117 -14.72 11.30 15.56
CA LEU A 117 -14.68 11.97 16.87
C LEU A 117 -15.66 13.15 16.96
N ILE A 118 -15.80 13.94 15.89
CA ILE A 118 -16.76 15.06 15.84
C ILE A 118 -18.19 14.51 15.94
N HIS A 119 -18.56 13.53 15.11
CA HIS A 119 -19.93 13.00 15.08
C HIS A 119 -20.25 12.19 16.34
N TRP A 120 -19.28 11.50 16.92
CA TRP A 120 -19.41 10.81 18.19
C TRP A 120 -19.71 11.80 19.34
N ARG A 121 -19.04 12.95 19.36
CA ARG A 121 -19.34 14.02 20.33
C ARG A 121 -20.74 14.60 20.13
N LEU A 122 -21.16 14.82 18.88
CA LEU A 122 -22.52 15.29 18.58
C LEU A 122 -23.59 14.30 19.05
N TYR A 123 -23.40 13.01 18.78
CA TYR A 123 -24.28 11.95 19.25
C TYR A 123 -24.38 11.94 20.78
N LYS A 124 -23.23 11.96 21.49
CA LYS A 124 -23.21 11.99 22.97
C LYS A 124 -23.92 13.22 23.53
N LYS A 125 -23.69 14.41 22.97
CA LYS A 125 -24.35 15.65 23.42
C LYS A 125 -25.86 15.59 23.22
N SER A 126 -26.33 15.03 22.11
CA SER A 126 -27.76 14.87 21.84
C SER A 126 -28.43 13.83 22.74
N ASN A 127 -27.68 12.90 23.34
CA ASN A 127 -28.22 11.88 24.24
C ASN A 127 -28.22 12.31 25.72
N SER A 128 -27.50 13.40 26.05
CA SER A 128 -27.39 13.94 27.41
C SER A 128 -28.45 15.01 27.74
N ILE A 129 -29.38 15.31 26.82
CA ILE A 129 -30.45 16.33 26.95
C ILE A 129 -31.80 15.73 26.57
#